data_AF-A0A5K1DCN5-F1
#
_entry.id   AF-A0A5K1DCN5-F1
#
_cell.length_a   1.000
_cell.length_b   1.000
_cell.length_c   1.000
_cell.angle_alpha   90.00
_cell.angle_beta   90.00
_cell.angle_gamma   90.00
#
_symmetry.space_group_name_H-M   'P 1'
#
loop_
_entity.id
_entity.type
_entity.pdbx_description
1 polymer ?
#
loop_
_entity_poly.entity_id
_entity_poly.type
_entity_poly.pdbx_seq_one_letter_code
_entity_poly.pdbx_strand_id
1 'polypeptide(L)'
;IIHYELPNDPETFVHRSGRTGRAGKEGTAILMFTSSQRRTVKSLERDVGCRFEYISPPQIQEVLEASAEQVVSTLKEVHPESIDFFLPTAQRLAEEQGPNALAAALAHMSGFSRPPSSRSLINHEQ
;
A
#
# COMPACT_ATOMS: atom_id res chain seq x y z
N ILE A 1 -3.97 -10.68 -5.57
CA ILE A 1 -3.74 -10.46 -7.03
C ILE A 1 -4.20 -9.06 -7.37
N ILE A 2 -3.41 -8.30 -8.14
CA ILE A 2 -3.80 -6.96 -8.59
C ILE A 2 -3.85 -6.99 -10.12
N HIS A 3 -5.02 -6.68 -10.67
CA HIS A 3 -5.23 -6.47 -12.09
C HIS A 3 -5.06 -4.98 -12.37
N TYR A 4 -3.86 -4.60 -12.81
CA TYR A 4 -3.51 -3.22 -13.14
C TYR A 4 -4.29 -2.69 -14.35
N GLU A 5 -4.50 -3.56 -15.33
CA GLU A 5 -5.40 -3.32 -16.47
C GLU A 5 -6.58 -4.30 -16.41
N LEU A 6 -7.70 -3.88 -16.99
CA LEU A 6 -8.88 -4.73 -17.09
C LEU A 6 -8.58 -5.95 -17.97
N PRO A 7 -8.92 -7.17 -17.51
CA PRO A 7 -8.95 -8.33 -18.37
C PRO A 7 -9.91 -8.12 -19.55
N ASN A 8 -9.49 -8.57 -20.73
CA ASN A 8 -10.29 -8.46 -21.95
C ASN A 8 -11.50 -9.39 -21.95
N ASP A 9 -11.45 -10.45 -21.14
CA ASP A 9 -12.47 -11.49 -21.09
C ASP A 9 -12.60 -12.10 -19.65
N PRO A 10 -13.74 -12.75 -19.35
CA PRO A 10 -14.02 -13.36 -18.05
C PRO A 10 -13.07 -14.51 -17.69
N GLU A 11 -12.66 -15.31 -18.66
CA GLU A 11 -11.80 -16.49 -18.44
C GLU A 11 -10.41 -16.05 -17.96
N THR A 12 -9.85 -15.01 -18.57
CA THR A 12 -8.60 -14.37 -18.14
C THR A 12 -8.72 -13.82 -16.72
N PHE A 13 -9.84 -13.17 -16.37
CA PHE A 13 -10.06 -12.71 -15.00
C PHE A 13 -10.01 -13.87 -14.00
N VAL A 14 -10.76 -14.96 -14.27
CA VAL A 14 -10.84 -16.14 -13.39
C VAL A 14 -9.47 -16.82 -13.26
N HIS A 15 -8.75 -17.04 -14.36
CA HIS A 15 -7.44 -17.70 -14.35
C HIS A 15 -6.39 -16.93 -13.54
N ARG A 16 -6.36 -15.61 -13.69
CA ARG A 16 -5.46 -14.73 -12.94
C ARG A 16 -5.87 -14.61 -11.47
N SER A 17 -7.16 -14.39 -11.19
CA SER A 17 -7.67 -14.27 -9.83
C SER A 17 -7.50 -15.58 -9.06
N GLY A 18 -7.65 -16.74 -9.71
CA GLY A 18 -7.40 -18.07 -9.14
C GLY A 18 -5.95 -18.35 -8.72
N ARG A 19 -5.04 -17.37 -8.83
CA ARG A 19 -3.70 -17.45 -8.23
C ARG A 19 -3.70 -17.10 -6.74
N THR A 20 -4.72 -16.42 -6.21
CA THR A 20 -4.92 -16.17 -4.76
C THR A 20 -5.87 -17.21 -4.13
N GLY A 21 -6.06 -17.19 -2.80
CA GLY A 21 -7.06 -18.01 -2.10
C GLY A 21 -6.84 -19.53 -2.19
N ARG A 22 -5.61 -19.99 -1.92
CA ARG A 22 -5.21 -21.40 -2.05
C ARG A 22 -5.39 -22.18 -0.74
N ALA A 23 -5.55 -23.50 -0.86
CA ALA A 23 -5.63 -24.44 0.27
C ALA A 23 -6.73 -24.07 1.29
N GLY A 24 -7.90 -23.67 0.79
CA GLY A 24 -9.05 -23.28 1.63
C GLY A 24 -8.91 -21.94 2.33
N LYS A 25 -7.81 -21.19 2.10
CA LYS A 25 -7.64 -19.84 2.63
C LYS A 25 -8.33 -18.81 1.75
N GLU A 26 -8.77 -17.73 2.37
CA GLU A 26 -9.28 -16.57 1.64
C GLU A 26 -8.18 -15.91 0.80
N GLY A 27 -8.61 -15.23 -0.26
CA GLY A 27 -7.72 -14.51 -1.15
C GLY A 27 -8.39 -13.28 -1.72
N THR A 28 -7.60 -12.24 -1.96
CA THR A 28 -8.09 -10.96 -2.45
C THR A 28 -7.61 -10.71 -3.89
N ALA A 29 -8.55 -10.33 -4.76
CA ALA A 29 -8.28 -9.85 -6.11
C ALA A 29 -8.77 -8.39 -6.23
N ILE A 30 -7.87 -7.48 -6.56
CA ILE A 30 -8.16 -6.06 -6.74
C ILE A 30 -8.10 -5.75 -8.24
N LEU A 31 -9.11 -5.03 -8.74
CA LEU A 31 -9.24 -4.65 -10.13
C LEU A 31 -9.18 -3.13 -10.26
N MET A 32 -8.17 -2.62 -10.95
CA MET A 32 -8.05 -1.19 -11.25
C MET A 32 -8.79 -0.88 -12.55
N PHE A 33 -9.55 0.21 -12.57
CA PHE A 33 -10.29 0.64 -13.75
C PHE A 33 -10.48 2.16 -13.75
N THR A 34 -10.65 2.74 -14.93
CA THR A 34 -10.96 4.16 -15.10
C THR A 34 -12.48 4.39 -15.20
N SER A 35 -12.92 5.63 -15.02
CA SER A 35 -14.34 6.00 -15.10
C SER A 35 -15.01 5.57 -16.42
N SER A 36 -14.29 5.62 -17.55
CA SER A 36 -14.80 5.21 -18.86
C SER A 36 -14.99 3.70 -18.99
N GLN A 37 -14.24 2.92 -18.21
CA GLN A 37 -14.28 1.46 -18.23
C GLN A 37 -15.34 0.85 -17.31
N ARG A 38 -16.11 1.66 -16.56
CA ARG A 38 -17.11 1.18 -15.59
C ARG A 38 -18.16 0.26 -16.20
N ARG A 39 -18.55 0.46 -17.47
CA ARG A 39 -19.49 -0.42 -18.18
C ARG A 39 -18.88 -1.80 -18.44
N THR A 40 -17.60 -1.85 -18.81
CA THR A 40 -16.84 -3.09 -19.01
C THR A 40 -16.77 -3.90 -17.72
N VAL A 41 -16.46 -3.24 -16.59
CA VAL A 41 -16.45 -3.89 -15.27
C VAL A 41 -17.80 -4.52 -14.93
N LYS A 42 -18.90 -3.81 -15.17
CA LYS A 42 -20.26 -4.36 -14.95
C LYS A 42 -20.57 -5.54 -15.88
N SER A 43 -20.03 -5.58 -17.09
CA SER A 43 -20.17 -6.76 -17.94
C SER A 43 -19.40 -7.93 -17.34
N LEU A 44 -18.12 -7.71 -16.99
CA LEU A 44 -17.27 -8.71 -16.38
C LEU A 44 -17.90 -9.30 -15.11
N GLU A 45 -18.46 -8.47 -14.23
CA GLU A 45 -19.18 -8.88 -13.02
C GLU A 45 -20.34 -9.85 -13.34
N ARG A 46 -21.13 -9.54 -14.37
CA ARG A 46 -22.24 -10.40 -14.83
C ARG A 46 -21.74 -11.70 -15.46
N ASP A 47 -20.70 -11.62 -16.29
CA ASP A 47 -20.18 -12.74 -17.07
C ASP A 47 -19.43 -13.75 -16.19
N VAL A 48 -18.72 -13.26 -15.15
CA VAL A 48 -18.08 -14.11 -14.13
C VAL A 48 -19.11 -14.60 -13.09
N GLY A 49 -20.23 -13.88 -12.93
CA GLY A 49 -21.30 -14.25 -12.01
C GLY A 49 -20.99 -13.97 -10.54
N CYS A 50 -20.07 -13.06 -10.24
CA CYS A 50 -19.71 -12.64 -8.89
C CYS A 50 -19.85 -11.13 -8.74
N ARG A 51 -20.28 -10.65 -7.56
CA ARG A 51 -20.39 -9.22 -7.32
C ARG A 51 -19.07 -8.64 -6.85
N PHE A 52 -18.72 -7.46 -7.37
CA PHE A 52 -17.52 -6.75 -6.94
C PHE A 52 -17.85 -5.69 -5.90
N GLU A 53 -16.98 -5.55 -4.91
CA GLU A 53 -16.99 -4.42 -4.00
C GLU A 53 -16.26 -3.23 -4.64
N TYR A 54 -16.94 -2.08 -4.70
CA TYR A 54 -16.36 -0.85 -5.22
C TYR A 54 -15.83 -0.01 -4.06
N ILE A 55 -14.50 0.04 -3.95
CA ILE A 55 -13.79 0.86 -2.97
C ILE A 55 -13.07 2.02 -3.66
N SER A 56 -12.92 3.13 -2.95
CA SER A 56 -12.07 4.24 -3.39
C SER A 56 -10.59 3.90 -3.18
N PRO A 57 -9.67 4.51 -3.95
CA PRO A 57 -8.26 4.44 -3.63
C PRO A 57 -8.00 4.97 -2.21
N PRO A 58 -6.95 4.46 -1.53
CA PRO A 58 -6.59 4.94 -0.21
C PRO A 58 -6.22 6.42 -0.26
N GLN A 59 -6.60 7.15 0.78
CA GLN A 59 -6.21 8.53 0.99
C GLN A 59 -4.73 8.62 1.37
N ILE A 60 -4.12 9.77 1.10
CA ILE A 60 -2.70 10.02 1.43
C ILE A 60 -2.43 9.74 2.93
N GLN A 61 -3.35 10.14 3.81
CA GLN A 61 -3.22 9.91 5.23
C GLN A 61 -3.18 8.41 5.58
N GLU A 62 -4.04 7.60 4.97
CA GLU A 62 -4.08 6.14 5.19
C GLU A 62 -2.77 5.49 4.70
N VAL A 63 -2.21 5.98 3.59
CA VAL A 63 -0.92 5.51 3.07
C VAL A 63 0.22 5.86 4.03
N LEU A 64 0.23 7.09 4.58
CA LEU A 64 1.24 7.53 5.54
C LEU A 64 1.19 6.69 6.81
N GLU A 65 0.00 6.46 7.34
CA GLU A 65 -0.23 5.65 8.55
C GLU A 65 0.22 4.20 8.34
N ALA A 66 -0.25 3.56 7.26
CA ALA A 66 0.14 2.18 6.94
C ALA A 66 1.66 2.05 6.73
N SER A 67 2.29 3.03 6.09
CA SER A 67 3.74 3.02 5.90
C SER A 67 4.50 3.18 7.21
N ALA A 68 4.03 4.03 8.13
CA ALA A 68 4.64 4.19 9.44
C ALA A 68 4.52 2.90 10.27
N GLU A 69 3.36 2.24 10.24
CA GLU A 69 3.15 0.94 10.89
C GLU A 69 4.04 -0.17 10.32
N GLN A 70 4.26 -0.16 9.01
CA GLN A 70 5.19 -1.08 8.37
C GLN A 70 6.61 -0.88 8.87
N VAL A 71 7.07 0.38 9.00
CA VAL A 71 8.39 0.68 9.58
C VAL A 71 8.48 0.19 11.02
N VAL A 72 7.45 0.41 11.84
CA VAL A 72 7.41 -0.10 13.22
C VAL A 72 7.56 -1.62 13.26
N SER A 73 6.92 -2.33 12.33
CA SER A 73 7.05 -3.79 12.22
C SER A 73 8.47 -4.20 11.86
N THR A 74 9.10 -3.53 10.90
CA THR A 74 10.50 -3.76 10.53
C THR A 74 11.47 -3.47 11.68
N LEU A 75 11.21 -2.42 12.47
CA LEU A 75 12.04 -2.08 13.63
C LEU A 75 12.03 -3.17 14.71
N LYS A 76 10.93 -3.91 14.86
CA LYS A 76 10.83 -5.03 15.82
C LYS A 76 11.71 -6.21 15.45
N GLU A 77 12.11 -6.33 14.18
CA GLU A 77 12.93 -7.43 13.68
C GLU A 77 14.44 -7.11 13.76
N VAL A 78 14.81 -5.89 14.16
CA VAL A 78 16.21 -5.47 14.28
C VAL A 78 16.90 -6.23 15.41
N HIS A 79 18.08 -6.79 15.11
CA HIS A 79 18.85 -7.56 16.08
C HIS A 79 19.37 -6.67 17.23
N PRO A 80 19.31 -7.11 18.50
CA PRO A 80 19.74 -6.31 19.66
C PRO A 80 21.16 -5.77 19.56
N GLU A 81 22.12 -6.57 19.07
CA GLU A 81 23.50 -6.11 18.90
C GLU A 81 23.62 -4.94 17.92
N SER A 82 22.77 -4.91 16.88
CA SER A 82 22.72 -3.77 15.96
C SER A 82 22.25 -2.52 16.70
N ILE A 83 21.24 -2.64 17.58
CA ILE A 83 20.72 -1.52 18.37
C ILE A 83 21.82 -0.91 19.24
N ASP A 84 22.65 -1.74 19.88
CA ASP A 84 23.73 -1.29 20.77
C ASP A 84 24.74 -0.38 20.05
N PHE A 85 25.06 -0.65 18.77
CA PHE A 85 25.96 0.21 17.98
C PHE A 85 25.37 1.61 17.71
N PHE A 86 24.04 1.74 17.58
CA PHE A 86 23.39 3.01 17.29
C PHE A 86 22.92 3.76 18.53
N LEU A 87 22.84 3.08 19.69
CA LEU A 87 22.27 3.62 20.93
C LEU A 87 22.91 4.94 21.38
N PRO A 88 24.25 5.12 21.38
CA PRO A 88 24.85 6.39 21.80
C PRO A 88 24.43 7.57 20.89
N THR A 89 24.34 7.34 19.58
CA THR A 89 23.92 8.37 18.63
C THR A 89 22.42 8.67 18.77
N ALA A 90 21.61 7.64 19.00
CA ALA A 90 20.18 7.79 19.22
C ALA A 90 19.88 8.58 20.50
N GLN A 91 20.60 8.33 21.59
CA GLN A 91 20.47 9.08 22.84
C GLN A 91 20.80 10.56 22.66
N ARG A 92 21.94 10.87 22.04
CA ARG A 92 22.32 12.27 21.74
C ARG A 92 21.25 12.97 20.91
N LEU A 93 20.73 12.30 19.87
CA LEU A 93 19.70 12.87 19.00
C LEU A 93 18.36 13.08 19.74
N ALA A 94 18.02 12.17 20.66
CA ALA A 94 16.83 12.28 21.50
C ALA A 94 16.95 13.43 22.51
N GLU A 95 18.13 13.72 23.03
CA GLU A 95 18.36 14.89 23.89
C GLU A 95 18.22 16.21 23.12
N GLU A 96 18.72 16.26 21.88
CA GLU A 96 18.69 17.47 21.04
C GLU A 96 17.29 17.78 20.48
N GLN A 97 16.54 16.76 20.06
CA GLN A 97 15.30 16.93 19.29
C GLN A 97 14.08 16.24 19.90
N GLY A 98 14.24 15.44 20.95
CA GLY A 98 13.16 14.72 21.60
C GLY A 98 12.36 13.82 20.64
N PRO A 99 11.02 13.81 20.72
CA PRO A 99 10.18 12.97 19.85
C PRO A 99 10.26 13.33 18.37
N ASN A 100 10.72 14.54 18.02
CA ASN A 100 10.85 14.96 16.62
C ASN A 100 11.92 14.16 15.88
N ALA A 101 12.97 13.71 16.57
CA ALA A 101 13.98 12.83 15.98
C ALA A 101 13.37 11.51 15.50
N LEU A 102 12.54 10.90 16.34
CA LEU A 102 11.88 9.64 16.01
C LEU A 102 10.84 9.84 14.90
N ALA A 103 10.07 10.93 14.94
CA ALA A 103 9.13 11.29 13.87
C ALA A 103 9.85 11.48 12.52
N ALA A 104 10.98 12.20 12.50
CA ALA A 104 11.79 12.40 11.31
C ALA A 104 12.40 11.08 10.78
N ALA A 105 12.88 10.22 11.67
CA ALA A 105 13.39 8.90 11.30
C ALA A 105 12.30 8.02 10.68
N LEU A 106 11.12 7.94 11.31
CA LEU A 106 9.97 7.21 10.79
C LEU A 106 9.55 7.73 9.42
N ALA A 107 9.46 9.06 9.25
CA ALA A 107 9.13 9.67 7.96
C ALA A 107 10.17 9.34 6.89
N HIS A 108 11.47 9.38 7.22
CA HIS A 108 12.55 9.04 6.30
C HIS A 108 12.52 7.55 5.90
N MET A 109 12.41 6.64 6.87
CA MET A 109 12.34 5.19 6.63
C MET A 109 11.09 4.78 5.88
N SER A 110 9.99 5.49 6.08
CA SER A 110 8.73 5.30 5.34
C SER A 110 8.79 5.84 3.91
N GLY A 111 9.89 6.49 3.50
CA GLY A 111 10.03 7.09 2.17
C GLY A 111 9.37 8.46 2.02
N PHE A 112 8.82 9.03 3.09
CA PHE A 112 8.12 10.33 3.13
C PHE A 112 8.98 11.42 3.78
N SER A 113 10.26 11.49 3.40
CA SER A 113 11.19 12.55 3.87
C SER A 113 10.81 13.96 3.40
N ARG A 114 9.86 14.05 2.47
CA ARG A 114 9.24 15.29 1.99
C ARG A 114 7.73 15.09 2.02
N PRO A 115 6.96 16.18 2.21
CA PRO A 115 5.51 16.09 2.14
C PRO A 115 5.10 15.47 0.80
N PRO A 116 4.14 14.53 0.80
CA PRO A 116 3.67 13.89 -0.42
C PRO A 116 3.16 14.97 -1.38
N SER A 117 3.60 14.91 -2.65
CA SER A 117 3.13 15.86 -3.65
C SER A 117 1.64 15.63 -3.90
N SER A 118 0.83 16.69 -3.94
CA SER A 118 -0.59 16.63 -4.34
C SER A 118 -0.81 16.14 -5.78
N ARG A 119 0.27 16.00 -6.55
CA ARG A 119 0.23 15.73 -7.98
C ARG A 119 -0.30 14.33 -8.24
N SER A 120 -1.51 14.27 -8.80
CA SER A 120 -2.05 13.02 -9.34
C SER A 120 -1.12 12.51 -10.44
N LEU A 121 -0.58 11.30 -10.30
CA LEU A 121 0.21 10.64 -11.35
C LEU A 121 -0.62 10.33 -12.60
N ILE A 122 -1.96 10.38 -12.49
CA ILE A 122 -2.90 10.09 -13.57
C ILE A 122 -3.23 11.36 -14.36
N ASN A 123 -3.38 12.51 -13.69
CA ASN A 123 -3.81 13.75 -14.33
C ASN A 123 -2.71 14.81 -14.44
N HIS A 124 -1.54 14.62 -13.80
CA HIS A 124 -0.43 15.58 -13.73
C HIS A 124 -0.77 17.00 -13.23
N GLU A 125 -2.02 17.29 -12.87
CA GLU A 125 -2.47 18.59 -12.35
C GLU A 125 -2.02 18.81 -10.89
N GLN A 126 -1.71 20.08 -10.59
CA GLN A 126 -1.28 20.57 -9.28
C GLN A 126 -2.46 20.91 -8.37
#